data_AF-A0A0R2Q2W6-F1
#
_entry.id   AF-A0A0R2Q2W6-F1
#
_cell.length_a   1.000
_cell.length_b   1.000
_cell.length_c   1.000
_cell.angle_alpha   90.00
_cell.angle_beta   90.00
_cell.angle_gamma   90.00
#
_symmetry.space_group_name_H-M   'P 1'
#
loop_
_entity.id
_entity.type
_entity.pdbx_description
1 polymer ?
#
loop_
_entity_poly.entity_id
_entity_poly.type
_entity_poly.pdbx_seq_one_letter_code
_entity_poly.pdbx_strand_id
1 'polypeptide(L)'
;MALPVSGAFHTPFMTGARERLREAIALAKPRDVEVPVISNVDARPHSSGDEWSTLLSAQLSSPVRWKHCLLTMAESGIVGFIELGPGGVLTGMAKRTLDGCKSISVATPDDLDKLITWIDALAPTATLPPGSVHEGEHLFAVERMVVSPAAGVFSRIDAVKNNTVIEVGQIVGHVGETEVRSPFAGVVQNFIAVEGERVTAHQPIAWLRTH
;
A
#
# COMPACT_ATOMS: atom_id res chain seq x y z
N MET A 1 -28.43 9.97 -3.53
CA MET A 1 -28.19 9.48 -2.16
C MET A 1 -26.84 10.04 -1.70
N ALA A 2 -26.71 10.47 -0.45
CA ALA A 2 -25.43 10.98 0.08
C ALA A 2 -24.42 9.84 0.26
N LEU A 3 -23.13 10.12 0.09
CA LEU A 3 -22.07 9.15 0.38
C LEU A 3 -21.90 9.00 1.90
N PRO A 4 -21.65 7.78 2.42
CA PRO A 4 -21.46 7.53 3.85
C PRO A 4 -20.07 7.99 4.32
N VAL A 5 -19.83 9.30 4.29
CA VAL A 5 -18.57 9.94 4.69
C VAL A 5 -18.83 11.02 5.73
N SER A 6 -17.87 11.22 6.64
CA SER A 6 -18.01 12.16 7.76
C SER A 6 -17.76 13.62 7.40
N GLY A 7 -17.31 13.92 6.18
CA GLY A 7 -16.99 15.29 5.77
C GLY A 7 -16.83 15.47 4.27
N ALA A 8 -16.69 16.73 3.86
CA ALA A 8 -16.45 17.14 2.48
C ALA A 8 -14.95 17.03 2.12
N PHE A 9 -14.45 15.81 1.99
CA PHE A 9 -13.05 15.55 1.60
C PHE A 9 -12.75 16.11 0.20
N HIS A 10 -11.48 16.44 -0.07
CA HIS A 10 -11.03 17.00 -1.36
C HIS A 10 -11.66 18.36 -1.71
N THR A 11 -12.04 19.12 -0.68
CA THR A 11 -12.59 20.48 -0.80
C THR A 11 -11.83 21.47 0.09
N PRO A 12 -12.01 22.79 -0.11
CA PRO A 12 -11.39 23.80 0.75
C PRO A 12 -11.68 23.66 2.25
N PHE A 13 -12.75 22.94 2.65
CA PHE A 13 -13.05 22.67 4.06
C PHE A 13 -11.94 21.90 4.78
N MET A 14 -11.08 21.17 4.05
CA MET A 14 -9.98 20.43 4.65
C MET A 14 -8.68 21.25 4.81
N THR A 15 -8.67 22.53 4.42
CA THR A 15 -7.46 23.37 4.39
C THR A 15 -6.73 23.42 5.74
N GLY A 16 -7.47 23.42 6.86
CA GLY A 16 -6.91 23.48 8.21
C GLY A 16 -6.02 22.30 8.59
N ALA A 17 -6.10 21.17 7.88
CA ALA A 17 -5.27 19.99 8.13
C ALA A 17 -4.05 19.88 7.19
N ARG A 18 -3.93 20.75 6.17
CA ARG A 18 -2.90 20.65 5.14
C ARG A 18 -1.48 20.77 5.67
N GLU A 19 -1.24 21.77 6.52
CA GLU A 19 0.13 22.07 6.97
C GLU A 19 0.69 20.95 7.86
N ARG A 20 -0.13 20.47 8.80
CA ARG A 20 0.20 19.33 9.66
C ARG A 20 0.49 18.07 8.84
N LEU A 21 -0.28 17.82 7.79
CA LEU A 21 -0.05 16.69 6.89
C LEU A 21 1.24 16.86 6.08
N ARG A 22 1.51 18.07 5.58
CA ARG A 22 2.74 18.40 4.83
C ARG A 22 3.98 18.12 5.67
N GLU A 23 4.00 18.61 6.91
CA GLU A 23 5.09 18.38 7.87
C GLU A 23 5.28 16.89 8.15
N ALA A 24 4.19 16.16 8.43
CA ALA A 24 4.25 14.73 8.70
C ALA A 24 4.82 13.91 7.52
N ILE A 25 4.45 14.27 6.28
CA ILE A 25 4.98 13.62 5.08
C ILE A 25 6.45 13.97 4.87
N ALA A 26 6.86 15.21 5.11
CA ALA A 26 8.25 15.62 4.98
C ALA A 26 9.19 14.84 5.93
N LEU A 27 8.71 14.47 7.12
CA LEU A 27 9.46 13.63 8.06
C LEU A 27 9.74 12.22 7.53
N ALA A 28 8.93 11.72 6.59
CA ALA A 28 9.16 10.43 5.94
C ALA A 28 10.28 10.47 4.89
N LYS A 29 10.79 11.67 4.55
CA LYS A 29 11.87 11.91 3.58
C LYS A 29 11.64 11.14 2.26
N PRO A 30 10.56 11.46 1.51
CA PRO A 30 10.27 10.77 0.26
C PRO A 30 11.46 10.87 -0.70
N ARG A 31 11.78 9.75 -1.35
CA ARG A 31 12.85 9.65 -2.34
C ARG A 31 12.31 9.84 -3.76
N ASP A 32 13.21 10.05 -4.70
CA ASP A 32 12.88 9.99 -6.12
C ASP A 32 12.38 8.58 -6.50
N VAL A 33 11.31 8.53 -7.29
CA VAL A 33 10.71 7.28 -7.76
C VAL A 33 11.18 6.95 -9.18
N GLU A 34 11.60 5.70 -9.38
CA GLU A 34 12.06 5.20 -10.68
C GLU A 34 10.92 5.06 -11.69
N VAL A 35 9.72 4.75 -11.20
CA VAL A 35 8.48 4.72 -11.98
C VAL A 35 7.68 5.97 -11.63
N PRO A 36 7.40 6.86 -12.62
CA PRO A 36 6.62 8.06 -12.36
C PRO A 36 5.23 7.75 -11.79
N VAL A 37 4.80 8.53 -10.79
CA VAL A 37 3.48 8.41 -10.18
C VAL A 37 2.60 9.56 -10.68
N ILE A 38 1.41 9.25 -11.19
CA ILE A 38 0.45 10.27 -11.65
C ILE A 38 -0.31 10.84 -10.45
N SER A 39 -0.17 12.14 -10.19
CA SER A 39 -0.84 12.80 -9.07
C SER A 39 -2.31 13.11 -9.38
N ASN A 40 -3.20 12.87 -8.42
CA ASN A 40 -4.61 13.25 -8.54
C ASN A 40 -4.86 14.77 -8.54
N VAL A 41 -3.87 15.57 -8.11
CA VAL A 41 -3.98 17.03 -8.00
C VAL A 41 -4.03 17.67 -9.39
N ASP A 42 -3.15 17.23 -10.28
CA ASP A 42 -2.95 17.84 -11.60
C ASP A 42 -2.98 16.82 -12.76
N ALA A 43 -3.09 15.52 -12.47
CA ALA A 43 -3.06 14.41 -13.42
C ALA A 43 -1.75 14.33 -14.22
N ARG A 44 -0.62 14.69 -13.62
CA ARG A 44 0.70 14.65 -14.29
C ARG A 44 1.63 13.64 -13.63
N PRO A 45 2.61 13.10 -14.38
CA PRO A 45 3.67 12.26 -13.81
C PRO A 45 4.63 13.08 -12.97
N HIS A 46 4.92 12.57 -11.77
CA HIS A 46 5.93 13.10 -10.86
C HIS A 46 6.89 11.99 -10.46
N SER A 47 8.17 12.36 -10.38
CA SER A 47 9.25 11.44 -10.00
C SER A 47 10.12 11.96 -8.86
N SER A 48 10.05 13.26 -8.53
CA SER A 48 10.93 13.83 -7.52
C SER A 48 10.38 13.67 -6.10
N GLY A 49 11.23 13.20 -5.19
CA GLY A 49 10.94 13.05 -3.77
C GLY A 49 10.44 14.34 -3.11
N ASP A 50 11.05 15.47 -3.49
CA ASP A 50 10.79 16.79 -2.90
C ASP A 50 9.37 17.31 -3.19
N GLU A 51 8.72 16.82 -4.24
CA GLU A 51 7.38 17.24 -4.63
C GLU A 51 6.28 16.62 -3.75
N TRP A 52 6.53 15.43 -3.18
CA TRP A 52 5.46 14.61 -2.58
C TRP A 52 4.82 15.22 -1.35
N SER A 53 5.59 15.92 -0.51
CA SER A 53 5.03 16.61 0.67
C SER A 53 4.00 17.67 0.26
N THR A 54 4.26 18.39 -0.82
CA THR A 54 3.39 19.43 -1.35
C THR A 54 2.18 18.83 -2.06
N LEU A 55 2.38 17.84 -2.94
CA LEU A 55 1.32 17.22 -3.73
C LEU A 55 0.31 16.50 -2.84
N LEU A 56 0.77 15.65 -1.93
CA LEU A 56 -0.11 14.87 -1.05
C LEU A 56 -0.86 15.76 -0.05
N SER A 57 -0.22 16.83 0.45
CA SER A 57 -0.92 17.83 1.27
C SER A 57 -1.96 18.61 0.45
N ALA A 58 -1.65 18.99 -0.79
CA ALA A 58 -2.60 19.66 -1.68
C ALA A 58 -3.81 18.77 -2.01
N GLN A 59 -3.61 17.47 -2.19
CA GLN A 59 -4.67 16.50 -2.49
C GLN A 59 -5.80 16.52 -1.45
N LEU A 60 -5.50 16.82 -0.19
CA LEU A 60 -6.48 16.87 0.88
C LEU A 60 -7.60 17.89 0.61
N SER A 61 -7.28 19.00 -0.05
CA SER A 61 -8.20 20.10 -0.37
C SER A 61 -8.52 20.25 -1.85
N SER A 62 -7.93 19.41 -2.71
CA SER A 62 -8.08 19.47 -4.16
C SER A 62 -8.93 18.31 -4.68
N PRO A 63 -9.75 18.52 -5.72
CA PRO A 63 -10.53 17.45 -6.34
C PRO A 63 -9.67 16.28 -6.79
N VAL A 64 -10.22 15.07 -6.74
CA VAL A 64 -9.58 13.86 -7.26
C VAL A 64 -9.77 13.81 -8.79
N ARG A 65 -8.72 14.07 -9.57
CA ARG A 65 -8.78 14.07 -11.04
C ARG A 65 -8.59 12.67 -11.65
N TRP A 66 -9.23 11.65 -11.10
CA TRP A 66 -8.99 10.25 -11.47
C TRP A 66 -9.18 9.95 -12.97
N LYS A 67 -10.27 10.46 -13.57
CA LYS A 67 -10.51 10.32 -15.02
C LYS A 67 -9.34 10.87 -15.84
N HIS A 68 -8.82 12.03 -15.47
CA HIS A 68 -7.69 12.64 -16.18
C HIS A 68 -6.41 11.82 -15.97
N CYS A 69 -6.19 11.25 -14.78
CA CYS A 69 -5.06 10.36 -14.53
C CYS A 69 -5.07 9.15 -15.46
N LEU A 70 -6.23 8.50 -15.63
CA LEU A 70 -6.41 7.39 -16.56
C LEU A 70 -6.15 7.81 -18.02
N LEU A 71 -6.63 8.98 -18.43
CA LEU A 71 -6.37 9.51 -19.78
C LEU A 71 -4.89 9.79 -20.00
N THR A 72 -4.20 10.41 -19.04
CA THR A 72 -2.74 10.65 -19.11
C THR A 72 -1.95 9.34 -19.21
N MET A 73 -2.35 8.31 -18.46
CA MET A 73 -1.74 6.98 -18.56
C MET A 73 -1.94 6.37 -19.96
N ALA A 74 -3.16 6.46 -20.51
CA ALA A 74 -3.48 5.95 -21.83
C ALA A 74 -2.75 6.72 -22.96
N GLU A 75 -2.66 8.05 -22.86
CA GLU A 75 -1.89 8.90 -23.76
C GLU A 75 -0.39 8.55 -23.74
N SER A 76 0.10 8.05 -22.60
CA SER A 76 1.47 7.54 -22.44
C SER A 76 1.65 6.10 -22.95
N GLY A 77 0.62 5.51 -23.58
CA GLY A 77 0.66 4.17 -24.17
C GLY A 77 0.38 3.03 -23.19
N ILE A 78 -0.07 3.31 -21.96
CA ILE A 78 -0.43 2.26 -20.99
C ILE A 78 -1.76 1.64 -21.39
N VAL A 79 -1.75 0.31 -21.61
CA VAL A 79 -2.92 -0.46 -22.06
C VAL A 79 -3.45 -1.45 -21.02
N GLY A 80 -2.69 -1.67 -19.94
CA GLY A 80 -2.99 -2.62 -18.86
C GLY A 80 -3.03 -1.93 -17.50
N PHE A 81 -4.07 -2.22 -16.70
CA PHE A 81 -4.26 -1.65 -15.37
C PHE A 81 -4.50 -2.75 -14.32
N ILE A 82 -3.70 -2.75 -13.26
CA ILE A 82 -3.88 -3.66 -12.12
C ILE A 82 -4.37 -2.83 -10.93
N GLU A 83 -5.51 -3.17 -10.37
CA GLU A 83 -5.99 -2.64 -9.08
C GLU A 83 -5.50 -3.57 -7.97
N LEU A 84 -4.70 -3.02 -7.05
CA LEU A 84 -4.23 -3.72 -5.86
C LEU A 84 -5.09 -3.33 -4.66
N GLY A 85 -5.60 -4.32 -3.94
CA GLY A 85 -6.41 -4.14 -2.75
C GLY A 85 -7.87 -4.59 -2.93
N PRO A 86 -8.68 -4.50 -1.87
CA PRO A 86 -10.03 -5.03 -1.87
C PRO A 86 -10.96 -4.26 -2.81
N GLY A 87 -11.80 -5.00 -3.54
CA GLY A 87 -12.85 -4.45 -4.40
C GLY A 87 -12.51 -4.53 -5.88
N GLY A 88 -13.09 -3.62 -6.66
CA GLY A 88 -12.98 -3.58 -8.12
C GLY A 88 -13.41 -2.24 -8.71
N VAL A 89 -13.40 -1.19 -7.88
CA VAL A 89 -14.00 0.10 -8.23
C VAL A 89 -13.09 0.81 -9.23
N LEU A 90 -11.77 0.79 -9.01
CA LEU A 90 -10.81 1.41 -9.93
C LEU A 90 -10.77 0.66 -11.27
N THR A 91 -10.80 -0.67 -11.23
CA THR A 91 -10.93 -1.54 -12.42
C THR A 91 -12.19 -1.18 -13.22
N GLY A 92 -13.33 -1.04 -12.54
CA GLY A 92 -14.58 -0.63 -13.18
C GLY A 92 -14.51 0.78 -13.77
N MET A 93 -13.85 1.73 -13.09
CA MET A 93 -13.64 3.08 -13.59
C MET A 93 -12.71 3.11 -14.80
N ALA A 94 -11.63 2.32 -14.81
CA ALA A 94 -10.73 2.18 -15.95
C ALA A 94 -11.49 1.69 -17.18
N LYS A 95 -12.25 0.58 -17.06
CA LYS A 95 -13.06 0.02 -18.15
C LYS A 95 -14.09 0.99 -18.74
N ARG A 96 -14.67 1.88 -17.92
CA ARG A 96 -15.63 2.90 -18.38
C ARG A 96 -14.98 4.13 -18.99
N THR A 97 -13.72 4.39 -18.66
CA THR A 97 -13.00 5.60 -19.09
C THR A 97 -12.17 5.34 -20.34
N LEU A 98 -11.58 4.14 -20.44
CA LEU A 98 -10.63 3.75 -21.46
C LEU A 98 -11.16 2.54 -22.23
N ASP A 99 -11.65 2.78 -23.44
CA ASP A 99 -12.18 1.72 -24.29
C ASP A 99 -11.07 0.72 -24.66
N GLY A 100 -11.36 -0.57 -24.50
CA GLY A 100 -10.44 -1.65 -24.85
C GLY A 100 -9.25 -1.85 -23.90
N CYS A 101 -9.17 -1.11 -22.78
CA CYS A 101 -8.11 -1.35 -21.80
C CYS A 101 -8.23 -2.74 -21.17
N LYS A 102 -7.08 -3.38 -20.91
CA LYS A 102 -7.01 -4.61 -20.11
C LYS A 102 -6.96 -4.21 -18.64
N SER A 103 -7.76 -4.85 -17.78
CA SER A 103 -7.69 -4.58 -16.34
C SER A 103 -8.10 -5.75 -15.46
N ILE A 104 -7.44 -5.87 -14.30
CA ILE A 104 -7.71 -6.87 -13.26
C ILE A 104 -7.69 -6.23 -11.87
N SER A 105 -8.42 -6.85 -10.94
CA SER A 105 -8.30 -6.59 -9.50
C SER A 105 -7.61 -7.78 -8.83
N VAL A 106 -6.73 -7.49 -7.88
CA VAL A 106 -5.95 -8.41 -7.05
C VAL A 106 -6.15 -7.98 -5.60
N ALA A 107 -6.95 -8.74 -4.85
CA ALA A 107 -7.41 -8.35 -3.52
C ALA A 107 -6.86 -9.24 -2.41
N THR A 108 -6.57 -10.50 -2.74
CA THR A 108 -6.18 -11.53 -1.77
C THR A 108 -4.88 -12.22 -2.21
N PRO A 109 -4.15 -12.87 -1.28
CA PRO A 109 -2.97 -13.65 -1.64
C PRO A 109 -3.24 -14.73 -2.71
N ASP A 110 -4.44 -15.33 -2.70
CA ASP A 110 -4.85 -16.34 -3.68
C ASP A 110 -4.98 -15.78 -5.11
N ASP A 111 -5.06 -14.45 -5.28
CA ASP A 111 -5.06 -13.79 -6.59
C ASP A 111 -3.66 -13.71 -7.23
N LEU A 112 -2.59 -14.14 -6.55
CA LEU A 112 -1.21 -13.98 -7.03
C LEU A 112 -0.93 -14.76 -8.32
N ASP A 113 -1.40 -16.01 -8.43
CA ASP A 113 -1.21 -16.83 -9.63
C ASP A 113 -1.91 -16.20 -10.85
N LYS A 114 -3.09 -15.61 -10.62
CA LYS A 114 -3.84 -14.85 -11.61
C LYS A 114 -3.09 -13.60 -12.04
N LEU A 115 -2.47 -12.88 -11.10
CA LEU A 115 -1.66 -11.70 -11.39
C LEU A 115 -0.46 -12.06 -12.28
N ILE A 116 0.29 -13.10 -11.92
CA ILE A 116 1.45 -13.58 -12.68
C ILE A 116 1.04 -13.93 -14.11
N THR A 117 0.00 -14.76 -14.25
CA THR A 117 -0.55 -15.15 -15.55
C THR A 117 -0.95 -13.93 -16.40
N TRP A 118 -1.53 -12.91 -15.76
CA TRP A 118 -1.96 -11.70 -16.47
C TRP A 118 -0.79 -10.82 -16.92
N ILE A 119 0.25 -10.70 -16.10
CA ILE A 119 1.49 -9.98 -16.44
C ILE A 119 2.20 -10.69 -17.60
N ASP A 120 2.33 -12.02 -17.55
CA ASP A 120 2.99 -12.80 -18.61
C ASP A 120 2.25 -12.68 -19.96
N ALA A 121 0.93 -12.51 -19.94
CA ALA A 121 0.12 -12.29 -21.14
C ALA A 121 0.23 -10.86 -21.71
N LEU A 122 0.82 -9.92 -20.96
CA LEU A 122 1.11 -8.57 -21.41
C LEU A 122 2.56 -8.47 -21.85
N ALA A 123 2.81 -8.63 -23.15
CA ALA A 123 4.09 -8.29 -23.73
C ALA A 123 4.43 -6.82 -23.40
N PRO A 124 5.56 -6.52 -22.72
CA PRO A 124 5.97 -5.16 -22.43
C PRO A 124 6.13 -4.37 -23.75
N THR A 125 5.41 -3.27 -23.89
CA THR A 125 5.48 -2.41 -25.09
C THR A 125 6.41 -1.22 -24.91
N ALA A 126 6.81 -0.91 -23.69
CA ALA A 126 7.68 0.22 -23.38
C ALA A 126 9.16 -0.15 -23.63
N THR A 127 9.81 0.59 -24.52
CA THR A 127 11.27 0.51 -24.68
C THR A 127 11.92 1.26 -23.54
N LEU A 128 12.60 0.53 -22.67
CA LEU A 128 13.42 1.13 -21.62
C LEU A 128 14.61 1.88 -22.24
N PRO A 129 14.95 3.10 -21.78
CA PRO A 129 16.16 3.80 -22.20
C PRO A 129 17.41 2.89 -22.11
N PRO A 130 18.38 2.99 -23.05
CA PRO A 130 19.61 2.20 -22.96
C PRO A 130 20.29 2.38 -21.60
N GLY A 131 20.57 1.29 -20.89
CA GLY A 131 21.19 1.31 -19.56
C GLY A 131 20.22 1.51 -18.39
N SER A 132 18.91 1.65 -18.63
CA SER A 132 17.92 1.55 -17.56
C SER A 132 17.72 0.08 -17.18
N VAL A 133 18.41 -0.32 -16.12
CA VAL A 133 18.08 -1.53 -15.37
C VAL A 133 17.11 -1.07 -14.30
N HIS A 134 15.82 -1.28 -14.50
CA HIS A 134 14.92 -1.32 -13.35
C HIS A 134 15.22 -2.65 -12.67
N GLU A 135 16.03 -2.66 -11.61
CA GLU A 135 16.23 -3.85 -10.78
C GLU A 135 14.95 -4.22 -10.00
N GLY A 136 13.84 -3.51 -10.27
CA GLY A 136 12.81 -3.25 -9.30
C GLY A 136 13.36 -2.30 -8.23
N GLU A 137 12.49 -1.80 -7.36
CA GLU A 137 13.02 -1.53 -6.04
C GLU A 137 13.58 -2.88 -5.55
N HIS A 138 14.85 -2.95 -5.16
CA HIS A 138 15.20 -3.87 -4.09
C HIS A 138 14.37 -3.42 -2.89
N LEU A 139 13.12 -3.89 -2.86
CA LEU A 139 12.21 -3.77 -1.75
C LEU A 139 12.84 -4.68 -0.70
N PHE A 140 13.84 -4.13 -0.02
CA PHE A 140 14.11 -4.48 1.35
C PHE A 140 12.85 -4.02 2.10
N ALA A 141 11.77 -4.78 1.95
CA ALA A 141 10.66 -4.80 2.87
C ALA A 141 11.23 -5.39 4.15
N VAL A 142 12.02 -4.55 4.83
CA VAL A 142 12.53 -4.81 6.15
C VAL A 142 11.33 -5.03 7.05
N GLU A 143 10.23 -4.31 6.80
CA GLU A 143 9.00 -4.49 7.54
C GLU A 143 8.30 -5.81 7.17
N ARG A 144 8.08 -6.63 8.19
CA ARG A 144 7.36 -7.90 8.11
C ARG A 144 6.26 -7.94 9.14
N MET A 145 5.16 -8.59 8.78
CA MET A 145 4.00 -8.70 9.65
C MET A 145 3.88 -10.12 10.18
N VAL A 146 3.73 -10.24 11.49
CA VAL A 146 3.27 -11.47 12.14
C VAL A 146 1.75 -11.40 12.22
N VAL A 147 1.09 -12.41 11.69
CA VAL A 147 -0.37 -12.49 11.66
C VAL A 147 -0.87 -13.60 12.58
N SER A 148 -2.12 -13.48 13.00
CA SER A 148 -2.77 -14.50 13.82
C SER A 148 -2.95 -15.79 13.03
N PRO A 149 -2.53 -16.96 13.56
CA PRO A 149 -2.76 -18.25 12.90
C PRO A 149 -4.21 -18.74 13.05
N ALA A 150 -4.99 -18.17 13.97
CA ALA A 150 -6.35 -18.60 14.28
C ALA A 150 -7.24 -17.44 14.74
N ALA A 151 -8.54 -17.68 14.90
CA ALA A 151 -9.42 -16.73 15.59
C ALA A 151 -9.44 -17.03 17.09
N GLY A 152 -9.43 -16.00 17.94
CA GLY A 152 -9.40 -16.19 19.40
C GLY A 152 -9.04 -14.92 20.14
N VAL A 153 -8.69 -15.05 21.43
CA VAL A 153 -8.25 -13.93 22.28
C VAL A 153 -6.73 -13.91 22.28
N PHE A 154 -6.15 -12.77 21.88
CA PHE A 154 -4.71 -12.58 21.87
C PHE A 154 -4.16 -12.33 23.27
N SER A 155 -3.06 -12.99 23.60
CA SER A 155 -2.24 -12.74 24.78
C SER A 155 -0.77 -12.66 24.40
N ARG A 156 -0.08 -11.62 24.84
CA ARG A 156 1.32 -11.36 24.50
C ARG A 156 2.26 -12.11 25.44
N ILE A 157 3.41 -12.54 24.94
CA ILE A 157 4.52 -12.96 25.80
C ILE A 157 5.22 -11.74 26.36
N ASP A 158 5.25 -11.62 27.70
CA ASP A 158 5.87 -10.48 28.42
C ASP A 158 7.33 -10.22 28.05
N ALA A 159 8.07 -11.27 27.69
CA ALA A 159 9.47 -11.18 27.28
C ALA A 159 9.66 -10.50 25.92
N VAL A 160 8.62 -10.43 25.08
CA VAL A 160 8.68 -9.85 23.74
C VAL A 160 7.98 -8.49 23.74
N LYS A 161 8.78 -7.42 23.74
CA LYS A 161 8.31 -6.02 23.73
C LYS A 161 8.77 -5.30 22.47
N ASN A 162 8.30 -4.08 22.26
CA ASN A 162 8.84 -3.21 21.22
C ASN A 162 10.36 -3.06 21.41
N ASN A 163 11.10 -3.04 20.31
CA ASN A 163 12.56 -3.07 20.21
C ASN A 163 13.23 -4.39 20.64
N THR A 164 12.46 -5.45 20.90
CA THR A 164 13.04 -6.78 21.14
C THR A 164 13.48 -7.40 19.83
N VAL A 165 14.71 -7.91 19.79
CA VAL A 165 15.21 -8.74 18.68
C VAL A 165 14.63 -10.14 18.85
N ILE A 166 14.04 -10.67 17.79
CA ILE A 166 13.48 -12.02 17.75
C ILE A 166 14.03 -12.83 16.59
N GLU A 167 14.10 -14.15 16.77
CA GLU A 167 14.53 -15.11 15.76
C GLU A 167 13.35 -15.74 15.02
N VAL A 168 13.62 -16.37 13.86
CA VAL A 168 12.61 -17.17 13.14
C VAL A 168 12.07 -18.27 14.07
N GLY A 169 10.74 -18.37 14.15
CA GLY A 169 10.02 -19.34 14.96
C GLY A 169 9.76 -18.89 16.39
N GLN A 170 10.29 -17.75 16.85
CA GLN A 170 10.07 -17.24 18.20
C GLN A 170 8.60 -16.91 18.42
N ILE A 171 8.08 -17.33 19.57
CA ILE A 171 6.69 -17.06 19.98
C ILE A 171 6.61 -15.60 20.45
N VAL A 172 5.65 -14.85 19.89
CA VAL A 172 5.38 -13.46 20.26
C VAL A 172 4.12 -13.31 21.13
N GLY A 173 3.28 -14.34 21.15
CA GLY A 173 2.04 -14.41 21.94
C GLY A 173 1.25 -15.68 21.62
N HIS A 174 0.02 -15.75 22.12
CA HIS A 174 -0.94 -16.82 21.85
C HIS A 174 -2.27 -16.22 21.44
N VAL A 175 -3.02 -16.94 20.62
CA VAL A 175 -4.43 -16.66 20.32
C VAL A 175 -5.24 -17.88 20.74
N GLY A 176 -5.92 -17.77 21.88
CA GLY A 176 -6.39 -18.94 22.62
C GLY A 176 -5.23 -19.87 22.96
N GLU A 177 -5.35 -21.16 22.62
CA GLU A 177 -4.29 -22.16 22.83
C GLU A 177 -3.26 -22.19 21.68
N THR A 178 -3.44 -21.39 20.64
CA THR A 178 -2.57 -21.43 19.45
C THR A 178 -1.42 -20.44 19.58
N GLU A 179 -0.18 -20.92 19.44
CA GLU A 179 1.01 -20.07 19.48
C GLU A 179 1.09 -19.15 18.24
N VAL A 180 1.34 -17.86 18.46
CA VAL A 180 1.69 -16.92 17.40
C VAL A 180 3.21 -16.87 17.29
N ARG A 181 3.75 -17.44 16.20
CA ARG A 181 5.19 -17.50 15.94
C ARG A 181 5.57 -16.54 14.82
N SER A 182 6.71 -15.86 14.97
CA SER A 182 7.26 -15.05 13.88
C SER A 182 7.89 -15.95 12.82
N PRO A 183 7.51 -15.84 11.53
CA PRO A 183 8.22 -16.51 10.45
C PRO A 183 9.49 -15.76 10.01
N PHE A 184 9.83 -14.66 10.67
CA PHE A 184 10.95 -13.79 10.33
C PHE A 184 11.82 -13.48 11.55
N ALA A 185 13.13 -13.30 11.36
CA ALA A 185 14.01 -12.73 12.38
C ALA A 185 14.09 -11.20 12.21
N GLY A 186 14.13 -10.44 13.31
CA GLY A 186 14.20 -8.98 13.26
C GLY A 186 13.84 -8.29 14.56
N VAL A 187 13.69 -6.98 14.53
CA VAL A 187 13.33 -6.15 15.68
C VAL A 187 11.84 -5.86 15.68
N VAL A 188 11.12 -6.27 16.72
CA VAL A 188 9.69 -5.93 16.90
C VAL A 188 9.52 -4.42 16.97
N GLN A 189 8.87 -3.82 15.98
CA GLN A 189 8.64 -2.37 15.95
C GLN A 189 7.44 -2.00 16.82
N ASN A 190 6.32 -2.71 16.65
CA ASN A 190 5.16 -2.56 17.49
C ASN A 190 4.25 -3.79 17.45
N PHE A 191 3.41 -3.93 18.47
CA PHE A 191 2.24 -4.80 18.42
C PHE A 191 1.04 -4.01 17.94
N ILE A 192 0.32 -4.59 16.98
CA ILE A 192 -0.92 -4.05 16.41
C ILE A 192 -2.10 -4.55 17.26
N ALA A 193 -2.07 -5.83 17.66
CA ALA A 193 -3.06 -6.41 18.55
C ALA A 193 -2.78 -6.06 20.02
N VAL A 194 -3.86 -5.76 20.76
CA VAL A 194 -3.83 -5.41 22.18
C VAL A 194 -4.04 -6.67 23.05
N GLU A 195 -3.47 -6.69 24.24
CA GLU A 195 -3.68 -7.77 25.22
C GLU A 195 -5.19 -7.98 25.48
N GLY A 196 -5.66 -9.22 25.34
CA GLY A 196 -7.08 -9.58 25.50
C GLY A 196 -7.96 -9.27 24.29
N GLU A 197 -7.41 -8.73 23.19
CA GLU A 197 -8.18 -8.45 21.98
C GLU A 197 -8.67 -9.74 21.31
N ARG A 198 -9.93 -9.75 20.86
CA ARG A 198 -10.44 -10.84 20.02
C ARG A 198 -10.05 -10.58 18.57
N VAL A 199 -9.22 -11.46 18.02
CA VAL A 199 -8.67 -11.36 16.66
C VAL A 199 -9.24 -12.44 15.74
N THR A 200 -9.24 -12.18 14.43
CA THR A 200 -9.54 -13.19 13.40
C THR A 200 -8.26 -13.86 12.90
N ALA A 201 -8.40 -15.01 12.22
CA ALA A 201 -7.27 -15.60 11.50
C ALA A 201 -6.74 -14.61 10.45
N HIS A 202 -5.41 -14.58 10.28
CA HIS A 202 -4.66 -13.67 9.42
C HIS A 202 -4.70 -12.19 9.83
N GLN A 203 -5.34 -11.84 10.95
CA GLN A 203 -5.28 -10.49 11.49
C GLN A 203 -3.85 -10.14 11.91
N PRO A 204 -3.34 -8.93 11.58
CA PRO A 204 -2.03 -8.48 12.05
C PRO A 204 -1.91 -8.46 13.57
N ILE A 205 -0.86 -9.08 14.11
CA ILE A 205 -0.55 -9.12 15.54
C ILE A 205 0.58 -8.16 15.88
N ALA A 206 1.68 -8.22 15.12
CA ALA A 206 2.85 -7.40 15.32
C ALA A 206 3.53 -7.13 13.98
N TRP A 207 4.32 -6.07 13.92
CA TRP A 207 5.21 -5.81 12.78
C TRP A 207 6.65 -5.66 13.25
N LEU A 208 7.56 -6.11 12.40
CA LEU A 208 8.96 -6.36 12.67
C LEU A 208 9.78 -5.67 11.61
N ARG A 209 10.94 -5.15 11.97
CA ARG A 209 11.97 -4.75 11.02
C ARG A 209 13.04 -5.82 10.94
N THR A 210 13.11 -6.51 9.82
CA THR A 210 14.14 -7.48 9.45
C THR A 210 15.43 -6.76 9.03
N HIS A 211 16.56 -7.42 9.26
CA HIS A 211 17.89 -6.93 8.93
C HIS A 211 18.35 -7.45 7.57
#